data_AF-A0AAN4R459-F1
#
_entry.id   AF-A0AAN4R459-F1
#
_cell.length_a   1.000
_cell.length_b   1.000
_cell.length_c   1.000
_cell.angle_alpha   90.00
_cell.angle_beta   90.00
_cell.angle_gamma   90.00
#
_symmetry.space_group_name_H-M   'P 1'
#
loop_
_entity.id
_entity.type
_entity.pdbx_description
1 polymer ?
#
loop_
_entity_poly.entity_id
_entity_poly.type
_entity_poly.pdbx_seq_one_letter_code
_entity_poly.pdbx_strand_id
1 'polypeptide(L)' 'MGDPHKLAAAVLELVASDAPPPQLLLGSDALRLVRERISHLKAEIAEWEELTRSTDG' A
#
# COMPACT_ATOMS: atom_id res chain seq x y z
N MET A 1 -14.21 -7.22 12.27
CA MET A 1 -13.51 -8.33 12.94
C MET A 1 -13.16 -9.36 11.87
N GLY A 2 -11.90 -9.76 11.77
CA GLY A 2 -11.41 -10.60 10.66
C GLY A 2 -11.90 -12.05 10.75
N ASP A 3 -12.10 -12.67 9.59
CA ASP A 3 -12.51 -14.08 9.46
C ASP A 3 -11.27 -14.95 9.17
N PRO A 4 -10.88 -15.87 10.07
CA PRO A 4 -9.69 -16.70 9.92
C PRO A 4 -9.77 -17.65 8.71
N HIS A 5 -10.97 -18.01 8.23
CA HIS A 5 -11.11 -18.83 7.02
C HIS A 5 -10.80 -18.03 5.76
N LYS A 6 -11.25 -16.76 5.70
CA LYS A 6 -10.92 -15.85 4.59
C LYS A 6 -9.42 -15.52 4.56
N LEU A 7 -8.81 -15.46 5.74
CA LEU A 7 -7.36 -15.26 5.87
C LEU A 7 -6.59 -16.45 5.27
N ALA A 8 -6.95 -17.68 5.64
CA ALA A 8 -6.30 -18.87 5.11
C ALA A 8 -6.41 -18.98 3.58
N ALA A 9 -7.58 -18.66 3.03
CA ALA A 9 -7.79 -18.63 1.57
C ALA A 9 -6.90 -17.59 0.87
N ALA A 10 -6.81 -16.36 1.40
CA ALA A 10 -5.96 -15.31 0.83
C ALA A 10 -4.46 -15.66 0.87
N VAL A 11 -4.02 -16.37 1.92
CA VAL A 11 -2.63 -16.83 2.03
C VAL A 11 -2.34 -17.96 1.02
N LEU A 12 -3.26 -18.90 0.83
CA LEU A 12 -3.11 -19.96 -0.17
C LEU A 12 -3.06 -19.41 -1.60
N GLU A 13 -3.90 -18.42 -1.91
CA GLU A 13 -3.88 -17.72 -3.20
C GLU A 13 -2.57 -16.96 -3.41
N LEU A 14 -2.03 -16.34 -2.35
CA LEU A 14 -0.74 -15.66 -2.40
C LEU A 14 0.42 -16.62 -2.68
N VAL A 15 0.44 -17.78 -2.02
CA VAL A 15 1.48 -18.81 -2.21
C VAL A 15 1.41 -19.42 -3.62
N ALA A 16 0.22 -19.47 -4.22
CA ALA A 16 0.02 -19.92 -5.58
C ALA A 16 0.28 -18.84 -6.66
N SER A 17 0.57 -17.60 -6.27
CA SER A 17 0.85 -16.50 -7.20
C SER A 17 2.30 -16.51 -7.66
N ASP A 18 2.53 -16.38 -8.97
CA ASP A 18 3.87 -16.26 -9.56
C ASP A 18 4.57 -14.94 -9.20
N ALA A 19 3.83 -13.94 -8.73
CA ALA A 19 4.35 -12.64 -8.32
C ALA A 19 3.68 -12.17 -7.02
N PRO A 20 4.06 -12.75 -5.86
CA PRO A 20 3.46 -12.37 -4.60
C PRO A 20 3.85 -10.93 -4.22
N PRO A 21 2.92 -10.07 -3.76
CA PRO A 21 3.27 -8.78 -3.20
C PRO A 21 4.24 -8.93 -2.01
N PRO A 22 5.22 -8.02 -1.87
CA PRO A 22 6.18 -8.04 -0.77
C PRO A 22 5.53 -7.76 0.60
N GLN A 23 4.33 -7.15 0.61
CA GLN A 23 3.55 -6.92 1.81
C GLN A 23 2.08 -7.28 1.56
N LEU A 24 1.58 -8.28 2.28
CA LEU A 24 0.17 -8.65 2.27
C LEU A 24 -0.61 -7.78 3.27
N LEU A 25 -1.57 -7.00 2.77
CA LEU A 25 -2.49 -6.23 3.63
C LEU A 25 -3.74 -7.07 3.89
N LEU A 26 -4.01 -7.30 5.17
CA LEU A 26 -5.11 -8.14 5.61
C LEU A 26 -6.23 -7.29 6.20
N GLY A 27 -7.39 -7.34 5.54
CA GLY A 27 -8.59 -6.62 5.96
C GLY A 27 -8.70 -5.21 5.40
N SER A 28 -9.94 -4.72 5.34
CA SER A 28 -10.30 -3.41 4.79
C SER A 28 -9.68 -2.25 5.54
N ASP A 29 -9.49 -2.38 6.86
CA ASP A 29 -8.93 -1.32 7.70
C ASP A 29 -7.44 -1.10 7.42
N ALA A 30 -6.66 -2.18 7.28
CA ALA A 30 -5.26 -2.11 6.91
C ALA A 30 -5.09 -1.51 5.51
N LEU A 31 -5.93 -1.94 4.55
CA LEU A 31 -5.94 -1.37 3.20
C LEU A 31 -6.26 0.12 3.20
N ARG A 32 -7.25 0.55 3.99
CA ARG A 32 -7.65 1.96 4.12
C ARG A 32 -6.51 2.80 4.71
N LEU A 33 -5.87 2.34 5.79
CA LEU A 33 -4.77 3.05 6.44
C LEU A 33 -3.57 3.23 5.50
N VAL A 34 -3.19 2.20 4.75
CA VAL A 34 -2.07 2.31 3.79
C VAL A 34 -2.42 3.26 2.64
N ARG A 35 -3.66 3.23 2.14
CA ARG A 35 -4.12 4.17 1.10
C ARG A 35 -4.07 5.61 1.58
N GLU A 36 -4.55 5.88 2.80
CA GLU A 36 -4.49 7.21 3.42
C GLU A 36 -3.03 7.68 3.55
N ARG A 37 -2.14 6.82 4.05
CA ARG A 37 -0.70 7.13 4.16
C ARG A 37 -0.05 7.45 2.83
N ILE A 38 -0.30 6.65 1.79
CA ILE A 38 0.23 6.90 0.44
C ILE A 38 -0.29 8.23 -0.11
N SER A 39 -1.58 8.53 0.11
CA SER A 39 -2.17 9.79 -0.32
C SER A 39 -1.50 10.99 0.34
N HIS A 40 -1.20 10.89 1.63
CA HIS A 40 -0.49 11.96 2.37
C HIS A 40 0.91 12.18 1.81
N LEU A 41 1.70 11.10 1.65
CA LEU A 41 3.05 11.18 1.10
C LEU A 41 3.06 11.77 -0.32
N LYS A 42 2.07 11.42 -1.15
CA LYS A 42 1.92 12.00 -2.49
C LYS A 42 1.63 13.50 -2.45
N ALA A 43 0.79 13.94 -1.51
CA ALA A 43 0.48 15.36 -1.33
C ALA A 43 1.72 16.15 -0.90
N GLU A 44 2.49 15.64 0.06
CA GLU A 44 3.76 16.24 0.48
C GLU A 44 4.74 16.33 -0.70
N ILE A 45 4.93 15.23 -1.46
CA ILE A 45 5.82 15.25 -2.63
C ILE A 45 5.39 16.33 -3.62
N ALA A 46 4.10 16.45 -3.92
CA ALA A 46 3.58 17.46 -4.84
C ALA A 46 3.80 18.89 -4.32
N GLU A 47 3.66 19.12 -3.02
CA GLU A 47 3.91 20.42 -2.39
C GLU A 47 5.38 20.86 -2.55
N TRP A 48 6.31 19.91 -2.45
CA TRP A 48 7.75 20.19 -2.55
C TRP A 48 8.32 19.93 -3.95
N GLU A 49 7.49 19.55 -4.93
CA GLU A 49 7.94 19.18 -6.27
C GLU A 49 8.56 20.38 -7.00
N GLU A 50 7.91 21.54 -6.97
CA GLU A 50 8.42 22.75 -7.61
C GLU A 50 9.75 23.19 -6.99
N LEU A 51 9.88 23.13 -5.66
CA LEU A 51 11.13 23.46 -4.97
C LEU A 51 12.24 22.46 -5.34
N THR A 52 11.94 21.16 -5.34
CA THR A 52 12.90 20.11 -5.70
C THR A 52 13.40 20.31 -7.14
N ARG A 53 12.49 20.57 -8.08
CA ARG A 53 12.81 20.85 -9.49
C ARG A 53 13.53 22.17 -9.68
N SER A 54 13.32 23.17 -8.82
CA SER A 54 14.02 24.46 -8.90
C SER A 54 15.53 24.35 -8.64
N THR A 55 15.98 23.22 -8.10
CA THR A 55 17.40 22.91 -7.91
C THR A 55 18.01 22.09 -9.05
N ASP A 56 17.19 21.65 -10.02
CA ASP A 56 17.69 21.08 -11.27
C ASP A 56 18.07 22.25 -12.21
N GLY A 57 19.34 22.28 -12.63
CA GLY A 57 19.96 23.38 -13.40
C GLY A 57 19.55 23.47 -14.87
#